data_AF-A0A3N9UPK5-F1
#
_entry.id   AF-A0A3N9UPK5-F1
#
_cell.length_a   1.000
_cell.length_b   1.000
_cell.length_c   1.000
_cell.angle_alpha   90.00
_cell.angle_beta   90.00
_cell.angle_gamma   90.00
#
_symmetry.space_group_name_H-M   'P 1'
#
loop_
_entity.id
_entity.type
_entity.pdbx_description
1 polymer ?
#
loop_
_entity_poly.entity_id
_entity_poly.type
_entity_poly.pdbx_seq_one_letter_code
_entity_poly.pdbx_strand_id
1 'polypeptide(L)'
;MAWKKNSAISLLSLAVLLALPTASASRASLSNLLSTVSSFDDPRMDAQDLAFYLATHGFDATPQGGYVEVDLGGDIYKLTPNGAAPGLASIAG
;
A
#
# COMPACT_ATOMS: atom_id res chain seq x y z
N MET A 1 23.38 18.61 58.41
CA MET A 1 22.57 18.87 57.21
C MET A 1 23.50 19.05 56.03
N ALA A 2 23.45 18.14 55.05
CA ALA A 2 24.27 18.22 53.84
C ALA A 2 23.34 18.12 52.64
N TRP A 3 23.00 19.26 52.05
CA TRP A 3 22.31 19.32 50.76
C TRP A 3 23.31 18.98 49.66
N LYS A 4 23.06 17.90 48.92
CA LYS A 4 23.81 17.57 47.70
C LYS A 4 22.90 17.59 46.48
N LYS A 5 22.83 18.78 45.92
CA LYS A 5 22.85 19.17 44.51
C LYS A 5 22.39 18.16 43.43
N ASN A 6 21.30 18.56 42.78
CA ASN A 6 21.09 18.65 41.32
C ASN A 6 20.76 17.35 40.57
N SER A 7 19.44 17.11 40.46
CA SER A 7 18.79 16.30 39.43
C SER A 7 18.96 16.98 38.07
N ALA A 8 19.88 16.48 37.23
CA ALA A 8 20.07 16.96 35.87
C ALA A 8 20.78 15.89 35.04
N ILE A 9 20.06 14.81 34.71
CA ILE A 9 20.44 13.98 33.56
C ILE A 9 19.29 14.10 32.57
N SER A 10 19.48 15.14 31.77
CA SER A 10 18.70 15.64 30.65
C SER A 10 18.03 14.54 29.83
N LEU A 11 16.74 14.75 29.55
CA LEU A 11 15.90 14.08 28.56
C LEU A 11 16.51 14.16 27.15
N LEU A 12 17.60 13.45 26.91
CA LEU A 12 18.20 13.18 25.60
C LEU A 12 17.59 11.91 24.97
N SER A 13 16.38 11.57 25.40
CA SER A 13 15.55 10.52 24.83
C SER A 13 14.88 11.05 23.55
N LEU A 14 15.20 10.40 22.43
CA LEU A 14 14.21 10.04 21.40
C LEU A 14 13.82 11.10 20.34
N ALA A 15 14.62 12.12 20.06
CA ALA A 15 14.32 13.09 18.99
C ALA A 15 14.87 12.72 17.59
N VAL A 16 15.54 11.57 17.41
CA VAL A 16 16.16 11.16 16.13
C VAL A 16 15.38 10.02 15.49
N LEU A 17 14.11 10.24 15.11
CA LEU A 17 13.37 9.31 14.25
C LEU A 17 12.46 10.00 13.21
N LEU A 18 12.39 11.34 13.19
CA LEU A 18 11.40 12.08 12.37
C LEU A 18 11.92 12.55 10.99
N ALA A 19 13.09 12.09 10.55
CA ALA A 19 13.62 12.39 9.22
C ALA A 19 13.64 11.12 8.34
N LEU A 20 12.54 10.36 8.33
CA LEU A 20 12.32 9.35 7.29
C LEU A 20 11.70 10.08 6.08
N PRO A 21 12.30 10.01 4.88
CA PRO A 21 11.63 10.50 3.69
C PRO A 21 10.37 9.67 3.49
N THR A 22 9.19 10.29 3.66
CA THR A 22 7.87 9.70 3.34
C THR A 22 7.67 9.48 1.84
N ALA A 23 8.61 9.91 1.01
CA ALA A 23 8.55 9.81 -0.45
C ALA A 23 9.29 8.56 -0.95
N SER A 24 8.65 7.40 -0.84
CA SER A 24 9.00 6.21 -1.65
C SER A 24 7.99 5.06 -1.52
N ALA A 25 7.06 5.13 -0.56
CA ALA A 25 6.07 4.08 -0.34
C ALA A 25 5.16 3.89 -1.58
N SER A 26 4.59 4.96 -2.14
CA SER A 26 3.65 4.88 -3.28
C SER A 26 4.26 4.25 -4.54
N ARG A 27 5.52 4.58 -4.87
CA ARG A 27 6.20 4.01 -6.03
C ARG A 27 6.57 2.54 -5.85
N ALA A 28 7.00 2.15 -4.65
CA ALA A 28 7.19 0.74 -4.30
C ALA A 28 5.85 -0.03 -4.30
N SER A 29 4.78 0.58 -3.78
CA SER A 29 3.44 0.02 -3.76
C SER A 29 2.86 -0.18 -5.17
N LEU A 30 3.10 0.75 -6.10
CA LEU A 30 2.66 0.61 -7.49
C LEU A 30 3.41 -0.52 -8.20
N SER A 31 4.74 -0.62 -8.03
CA SER A 31 5.51 -1.73 -8.60
C SER A 31 5.08 -3.08 -8.02
N ASN A 32 4.76 -3.13 -6.72
CA ASN A 32 4.25 -4.33 -6.08
C ASN A 32 2.85 -4.69 -6.63
N LEU A 33 1.95 -3.71 -6.74
CA LEU A 33 0.63 -3.88 -7.34
C LEU A 33 0.70 -4.44 -8.76
N LEU A 34 1.57 -3.86 -9.61
CA LEU A 34 1.81 -4.36 -10.97
C LEU A 34 2.30 -5.81 -10.98
N SER A 35 3.23 -6.15 -10.08
CA SER A 35 3.74 -7.52 -9.96
C SER A 35 2.63 -8.49 -9.52
N THR A 36 1.79 -8.07 -8.58
CA THR A 36 0.66 -8.87 -8.07
C THR A 36 -0.36 -9.15 -9.19
N VAL A 37 -0.78 -8.13 -9.94
CA VAL A 37 -1.78 -8.32 -11.02
C VAL A 37 -1.21 -9.01 -12.25
N SER A 38 0.11 -9.09 -12.40
CA SER A 38 0.77 -9.79 -13.52
C SER A 38 1.23 -11.21 -13.17
N SER A 39 0.91 -11.69 -11.96
CA SER A 39 1.46 -12.95 -11.44
C SER A 39 0.91 -14.20 -12.12
N PHE A 40 -0.33 -14.16 -12.60
CA PHE A 40 -0.98 -15.25 -13.32
C PHE A 40 -2.16 -14.73 -14.14
N ASP A 41 -2.70 -15.58 -15.00
CA ASP A 41 -3.85 -15.28 -15.84
C ASP A 41 -5.08 -15.98 -15.25
N ASP A 42 -6.16 -15.24 -15.07
CA ASP A 42 -7.46 -15.82 -14.70
C ASP A 42 -8.60 -15.18 -15.51
N PRO A 43 -9.11 -15.88 -16.53
CA PRO A 43 -10.17 -15.37 -17.38
C PRO A 43 -11.55 -15.33 -16.73
N ARG A 44 -11.71 -15.89 -15.54
CA ARG A 44 -12.94 -15.86 -14.76
C ARG A 44 -12.90 -14.85 -13.62
N MET A 45 -11.76 -14.19 -13.42
CA MET A 45 -11.60 -13.14 -12.40
C MET A 45 -12.61 -12.03 -12.64
N ASP A 46 -13.47 -11.79 -11.66
CA ASP A 46 -14.36 -10.63 -11.64
C ASP A 46 -13.80 -9.51 -10.74
N ALA A 47 -14.48 -8.36 -10.69
CA ALA A 47 -14.03 -7.24 -9.87
C ALA A 47 -14.09 -7.54 -8.36
N GLN A 48 -15.01 -8.41 -7.93
CA GLN A 48 -15.20 -8.75 -6.52
C GLN A 48 -14.04 -9.65 -6.04
N ASP A 49 -13.73 -10.69 -6.83
CA ASP A 49 -12.63 -11.62 -6.61
C ASP A 49 -11.28 -10.90 -6.67
N LEU A 50 -11.11 -9.99 -7.63
CA LEU A 50 -9.90 -9.18 -7.73
C LEU A 50 -9.71 -8.29 -6.50
N ALA A 51 -10.77 -7.61 -6.03
CA ALA A 51 -10.68 -6.78 -4.83
C ALA A 51 -10.34 -7.61 -3.58
N PHE A 52 -10.96 -8.78 -3.44
CA PHE A 52 -10.64 -9.72 -2.36
C PHE A 52 -9.18 -10.17 -2.43
N TYR A 53 -8.72 -10.59 -3.62
CA TYR A 53 -7.34 -10.99 -3.85
C TYR A 53 -6.36 -9.89 -3.45
N LEU A 54 -6.58 -8.65 -3.91
CA LEU A 54 -5.73 -7.50 -3.59
C LEU A 54 -5.75 -7.17 -2.09
N ALA A 55 -6.91 -7.25 -1.44
CA ALA A 55 -7.03 -7.06 0.01
C ALA A 55 -6.23 -8.12 0.80
N THR A 56 -6.20 -9.38 0.35
CA THR A 56 -5.37 -10.43 0.97
C THR A 56 -3.86 -10.20 0.79
N HIS A 57 -3.47 -9.38 -0.19
CA HIS A 57 -2.09 -8.95 -0.43
C HIS A 57 -1.75 -7.61 0.25
N GLY A 58 -2.68 -7.05 1.04
CA GLY A 58 -2.46 -5.84 1.82
C GLY A 58 -2.71 -4.53 1.08
N PHE A 59 -3.40 -4.57 -0.07
CA PHE A 59 -3.83 -3.36 -0.78
C PHE A 59 -5.21 -2.92 -0.28
N ASP A 60 -5.41 -1.60 -0.18
CA ASP A 60 -6.74 -1.03 0.05
C ASP A 60 -7.51 -1.04 -1.27
N ALA A 61 -8.31 -2.09 -1.47
CA ALA A 61 -8.99 -2.38 -2.73
C ALA A 61 -10.50 -2.40 -2.54
N THR A 62 -11.20 -1.51 -3.23
CA THR A 62 -12.66 -1.40 -3.20
C THR A 62 -13.26 -1.87 -4.53
N PRO A 63 -14.11 -2.91 -4.55
CA PRO A 63 -14.76 -3.34 -5.77
C PRO A 63 -15.84 -2.33 -6.17
N GLN A 64 -15.86 -2.02 -7.46
CA GLN A 64 -16.89 -1.28 -8.15
C GLN A 64 -17.54 -2.21 -9.19
N GLY A 65 -18.72 -1.85 -9.72
CA GLY A 65 -19.56 -2.72 -10.56
C GLY A 65 -18.95 -3.28 -11.88
N GLY A 66 -17.65 -3.09 -12.11
CA GLY A 66 -16.89 -3.74 -13.18
C GLY A 66 -15.37 -3.51 -13.09
N TYR A 67 -14.88 -2.96 -11.99
CA TYR A 67 -13.47 -2.60 -11.78
C TYR A 67 -13.17 -2.51 -10.28
N VAL A 68 -11.91 -2.36 -9.90
CA VAL A 68 -11.46 -2.21 -8.52
C VAL A 68 -10.71 -0.89 -8.38
N GLU A 69 -11.00 -0.13 -7.35
CA GLU A 69 -10.24 1.05 -6.98
C GLU A 69 -9.21 0.67 -5.93
N VAL A 70 -7.94 1.00 -6.16
CA VAL A 70 -6.86 0.78 -5.20
C VAL A 70 -6.29 2.12 -4.77
N ASP A 71 -6.35 2.41 -3.47
CA ASP A 71 -5.71 3.59 -2.88
C ASP A 71 -4.25 3.26 -2.50
N LEU A 72 -3.30 3.94 -3.13
CA LEU A 72 -1.87 3.84 -2.84
C LEU A 72 -1.35 5.10 -2.14
N GLY A 73 -1.94 5.45 -1.00
CA GLY A 73 -1.49 6.57 -0.17
C GLY A 73 -2.01 7.93 -0.67
N GLY A 74 -3.24 7.95 -1.18
CA GLY A 74 -3.96 9.11 -1.71
C GLY A 74 -4.11 9.11 -3.23
N ASP A 75 -3.35 8.26 -3.94
CA ASP A 75 -3.47 8.06 -5.38
C ASP A 75 -4.41 6.88 -5.65
N ILE A 76 -5.55 7.13 -6.31
CA ILE A 76 -6.55 6.10 -6.63
C ILE A 76 -6.25 5.53 -8.02
N TYR A 77 -5.99 4.24 -8.09
CA TYR A 77 -5.79 3.50 -9.33
C TYR A 77 -7.02 2.66 -9.67
N LYS A 78 -7.40 2.64 -10.94
CA LYS A 78 -8.49 1.84 -11.46
C LYS A 78 -7.95 0.55 -12.08
N LEU A 79 -8.36 -0.60 -11.53
CA LEU A 79 -7.98 -1.92 -12.01
C LEU A 79 -9.19 -2.60 -12.66
N THR A 80 -9.07 -2.98 -13.93
CA THR A 80 -10.13 -3.67 -14.66
C THR A 80 -9.71 -5.11 -14.92
N PRO A 81 -10.49 -6.13 -14.52
CA PRO A 81 -10.17 -7.53 -14.82
C PRO A 81 -9.98 -7.75 -16.33
N ASN A 82 -8.94 -8.49 -16.70
CA ASN A 82 -8.54 -8.66 -18.10
C ASN A 82 -9.35 -9.72 -18.85
N GLY A 83 -10.03 -10.62 -18.14
CA GLY A 83 -10.73 -11.74 -18.76
C GLY A 83 -9.76 -12.57 -19.61
N ALA A 84 -10.05 -12.71 -20.91
CA ALA A 84 -9.21 -13.51 -21.82
C ALA A 84 -7.84 -12.89 -22.15
N ALA A 85 -7.59 -11.64 -21.76
CA ALA A 85 -6.28 -11.01 -21.94
C ALA A 85 -5.29 -11.43 -20.83
N PRO A 86 -3.97 -11.41 -21.08
CA PRO A 86 -2.97 -11.81 -20.09
C PRO A 86 -2.96 -10.89 -18.86
N GLY A 87 -2.58 -11.45 -17.70
CA GLY A 87 -2.63 -10.83 -16.38
C GLY A 87 -4.03 -10.87 -15.76
N LEU A 88 -4.11 -10.60 -14.47
CA LEU A 88 -5.37 -10.53 -13.73
C LEU A 88 -6.16 -9.27 -14.09
N ALA A 89 -5.47 -8.13 -14.20
CA ALA A 89 -6.10 -6.84 -14.41
C ALA A 89 -5.20 -5.84 -15.11
N SER A 90 -5.82 -4.94 -15.87
CA SER A 90 -5.18 -3.75 -16.43
C SER A 90 -5.35 -2.57 -15.48
N ILE A 91 -4.28 -1.81 -15.29
CA ILE A 91 -4.27 -0.63 -14.42
C ILE A 91 -4.38 0.65 -15.25
N ALA A 92 -5.29 1.54 -14.86
CA ALA A 92 -5.38 2.91 -15.34
C ALA A 92 -5.31 3.86 -14.12
N GLY A 93 -4.35 4.77 -14.12
CA GLY A 93 -4.18 5.82 -13.09
C GLY A 93 -4.51 7.19 -13.63
#